data_AF-A0A2E0EM22-F1
#
_entry.id   AF-A0A2E0EM22-F1
#
_cell.length_a   1.000
_cell.length_b   1.000
_cell.length_c   1.000
_cell.angle_alpha   90.00
_cell.angle_beta   90.00
_cell.angle_gamma   90.00
#
_symmetry.space_group_name_H-M   'P 1'
#
loop_
_entity.id
_entity.type
_entity.pdbx_description
1 polymer ?
#
loop_
_entity_poly.entity_id
_entity_poly.type
_entity_poly.pdbx_seq_one_letter_code
_entity_poly.pdbx_strand_id
1 'polypeptide(L)'
;MDSILETPKQITEREFNFEYSKPSQIQEKMKELFDLVSSEKDKTNWDSFCRFAKSSVRDPDVVLPIEDYEGELIINVESLFESFDVLDAFGSREIQFLIQAMVNKITIPKWIILSMIVNITVSPIKKGILDPYCKYLVDFEENQGKGTLRVYTVVGKVVEKFNWRKMFQGLFTTKTVFRIPIRSMLPKNDMPGANQMIMETAFEGLMKHSNNKSKVARYFWAYLDEMADPKSEGARIMYALPKMGFPSA
;
A
#
# COMPACT_ATOMS: atom_id res chain seq x y z
N MET A 1 -34.67 22.69 4.71
CA MET A 1 -33.70 21.99 5.57
C MET A 1 -32.42 21.92 4.77
N ASP A 2 -31.61 22.96 4.89
CA ASP A 2 -30.35 23.06 4.17
C ASP A 2 -29.33 22.14 4.84
N SER A 3 -28.87 21.12 4.12
CA SER A 3 -27.75 20.31 4.56
C SER A 3 -26.52 21.21 4.58
N ILE A 4 -26.02 21.53 5.77
CA ILE A 4 -24.70 22.10 5.96
C ILE A 4 -23.72 21.06 5.42
N LEU A 5 -23.29 21.23 4.18
CA LEU A 5 -22.15 20.51 3.62
C LEU A 5 -20.96 20.95 4.44
N GLU A 6 -20.56 20.15 5.42
CA GLU A 6 -19.32 20.36 6.16
C GLU A 6 -18.18 20.45 5.13
N THR A 7 -17.68 21.67 4.92
CA THR A 7 -16.50 21.92 4.11
C THR A 7 -15.35 21.04 4.64
N PRO A 8 -14.60 20.34 3.77
CA PRO A 8 -13.46 19.53 4.20
C PRO A 8 -12.51 20.38 5.06
N LYS A 9 -12.25 19.96 6.30
CA LYS A 9 -11.28 20.62 7.17
C LYS A 9 -9.92 20.59 6.46
N GLN A 10 -9.38 21.76 6.13
CA GLN A 10 -8.04 21.85 5.57
C GLN A 10 -7.03 21.32 6.60
N ILE A 11 -6.11 20.46 6.15
CA ILE A 11 -4.94 20.13 6.95
C ILE A 11 -4.12 21.42 7.09
N THR A 12 -3.96 21.86 8.32
CA THR A 12 -3.02 22.93 8.68
C THR A 12 -1.64 22.36 8.86
N GLU A 13 -0.60 23.16 8.61
CA GLU A 13 0.78 22.77 8.89
C GLU A 13 0.92 22.44 10.37
N ARG A 14 1.55 21.30 10.68
CA ARG A 14 1.59 20.73 12.02
C ARG A 14 2.93 20.07 12.26
N GLU A 15 3.51 20.34 13.42
CA GLU A 15 4.62 19.58 13.98
C GLU A 15 4.15 18.90 15.27
N PHE A 16 4.49 17.63 15.42
CA PHE A 16 4.15 16.83 16.59
C PHE A 16 5.36 15.99 17.00
N ASN A 17 5.73 16.10 18.27
CA ASN A 17 6.82 15.31 18.87
C ASN A 17 6.22 14.23 19.77
N PHE A 18 6.77 13.03 19.72
CA PHE A 18 6.29 11.88 20.47
C PHE A 18 7.43 10.99 20.98
N GLU A 19 7.13 10.18 22.00
CA GLU A 19 8.04 9.15 22.50
C GLU A 19 7.67 7.79 21.90
N TYR A 20 8.64 7.09 21.31
CA TYR A 20 8.41 5.73 20.76
C TYR A 20 8.04 4.73 21.85
N SER A 21 8.49 4.97 23.09
CA SER A 21 8.08 4.19 24.26
C SER A 21 6.61 4.39 24.66
N LYS A 22 5.90 5.32 24.02
CA LYS A 22 4.46 5.57 24.20
C LYS A 22 3.73 5.53 22.86
N PRO A 23 3.51 4.34 22.26
CA PRO A 23 2.86 4.18 20.96
C PRO A 23 1.47 4.84 20.86
N SER A 24 0.76 4.95 21.98
CA SER A 24 -0.55 5.63 22.03
C SER A 24 -0.50 7.08 21.55
N GLN A 25 0.61 7.80 21.78
CA GLN A 25 0.75 9.20 21.36
C GLN A 25 0.73 9.36 19.84
N ILE A 26 1.47 8.50 19.12
CA ILE A 26 1.49 8.53 17.66
C ILE A 26 0.18 7.95 17.08
N GLN A 27 -0.39 6.91 17.71
CA GLN A 27 -1.68 6.34 17.30
C GLN A 27 -2.80 7.38 17.36
N GLU A 28 -2.94 8.10 18.48
CA GLU A 28 -3.93 9.18 18.63
C GLU A 28 -3.76 10.24 17.54
N LYS A 29 -2.51 10.61 17.22
CA LYS A 29 -2.25 11.60 16.18
C LYS A 29 -2.61 11.08 14.79
N MET A 30 -2.33 9.82 14.50
CA MET A 30 -2.70 9.19 13.22
C MET A 30 -4.22 9.10 13.07
N LYS A 31 -4.93 8.76 14.15
CA LYS A 31 -6.39 8.76 14.18
C LYS A 31 -6.95 10.15 13.89
N GLU A 32 -6.43 11.18 14.55
CA GLU A 32 -6.85 12.57 14.30
C GLU A 32 -6.64 12.95 12.82
N LEU A 33 -5.48 12.64 12.24
CA LEU A 33 -5.20 12.92 10.83
C LEU A 33 -6.12 12.14 9.89
N PHE A 34 -6.39 10.87 10.19
CA PHE A 34 -7.30 10.04 9.39
C PHE A 34 -8.74 10.57 9.43
N ASP A 35 -9.24 10.91 10.63
CA ASP A 35 -10.58 11.48 10.82
C ASP A 35 -10.76 12.82 10.09
N LEU A 36 -9.69 13.60 9.93
CA LEU A 36 -9.74 14.86 9.17
C LEU A 36 -9.88 14.66 7.65
N VAL A 37 -9.34 13.56 7.11
CA VAL A 37 -9.24 13.36 5.65
C VAL A 37 -10.23 12.32 5.10
N SER A 38 -10.73 11.44 5.95
CA SER A 38 -11.61 10.32 5.57
C SER A 38 -13.09 10.69 5.65
N SER A 39 -13.90 10.11 4.76
CA SER A 39 -15.36 10.06 4.87
C SER A 39 -15.81 8.79 5.59
N GLU A 40 -17.07 8.72 6.01
CA GLU A 40 -17.64 7.52 6.64
C GLU A 40 -17.57 6.28 5.73
N LYS A 41 -17.67 6.49 4.41
CA LYS A 41 -17.47 5.44 3.41
C LYS A 41 -16.03 4.93 3.40
N ASP A 42 -15.05 5.83 3.50
CA ASP A 42 -13.63 5.45 3.54
C ASP A 42 -13.32 4.62 4.78
N LYS A 43 -13.86 5.03 5.94
CA LYS A 43 -13.77 4.29 7.21
C LYS A 43 -14.36 2.89 7.09
N THR A 44 -15.59 2.79 6.59
CA THR A 44 -16.28 1.50 6.40
C THR A 44 -15.51 0.56 5.46
N ASN A 45 -15.00 1.09 4.35
CA ASN A 45 -14.20 0.34 3.39
C ASN A 45 -12.90 -0.16 4.02
N TRP A 46 -12.23 0.70 4.80
CA TRP A 46 -11.03 0.34 5.54
C TRP A 46 -11.31 -0.76 6.56
N ASP A 47 -12.34 -0.62 7.39
CA ASP A 47 -12.67 -1.59 8.43
C ASP A 47 -13.00 -2.97 7.87
N SER A 48 -13.68 -3.01 6.73
CA SER A 48 -13.95 -4.26 6.01
C SER A 48 -12.65 -4.94 5.56
N PHE A 49 -11.73 -4.18 4.97
CA PHE A 49 -10.44 -4.70 4.55
C PHE A 49 -9.55 -5.09 5.73
N CYS A 50 -9.52 -4.29 6.80
CA CYS A 50 -8.73 -4.55 8.00
C CYS A 50 -9.19 -5.85 8.68
N ARG A 51 -10.51 -6.10 8.77
CA ARG A 51 -11.06 -7.38 9.26
C ARG A 51 -10.58 -8.56 8.42
N PHE A 52 -10.65 -8.45 7.09
CA PHE A 52 -10.12 -9.46 6.18
C PHE A 52 -8.59 -9.65 6.35
N ALA A 53 -7.82 -8.57 6.44
CA ALA A 53 -6.37 -8.61 6.59
C ALA A 53 -5.95 -9.26 7.92
N LYS A 54 -6.68 -9.01 9.02
CA LYS A 54 -6.44 -9.65 10.33
C LYS A 54 -6.64 -11.16 10.30
N SER A 55 -7.74 -11.64 9.71
CA SER A 55 -7.93 -13.09 9.52
C SER A 55 -6.87 -13.67 8.59
N SER A 56 -6.50 -12.87 7.58
CA SER A 56 -5.53 -13.22 6.57
C SER A 56 -4.12 -13.45 7.10
N VAL A 57 -3.61 -12.61 8.02
CA VAL A 57 -2.24 -12.74 8.54
C VAL A 57 -1.98 -14.07 9.27
N ARG A 58 -3.02 -14.76 9.75
CA ARG A 58 -2.87 -15.98 10.54
C ARG A 58 -3.01 -17.29 9.74
N ASP A 59 -3.50 -17.22 8.50
CA ASP A 59 -3.79 -18.41 7.69
C ASP A 59 -2.81 -18.52 6.48
N PRO A 60 -2.08 -19.64 6.33
CA PRO A 60 -1.11 -19.84 5.25
C PRO A 60 -1.72 -19.96 3.84
N ASP A 61 -3.01 -20.29 3.74
CA ASP A 61 -3.73 -20.47 2.47
C ASP A 61 -4.57 -19.26 2.10
N VAL A 62 -4.31 -18.13 2.75
CA VAL A 62 -5.02 -16.90 2.50
C VAL A 62 -4.81 -16.40 1.08
N VAL A 63 -5.94 -16.02 0.52
CA VAL A 63 -6.09 -15.67 -0.86
C VAL A 63 -6.85 -14.35 -0.90
N LEU A 64 -6.24 -13.33 -1.52
CA LEU A 64 -6.89 -12.04 -1.71
C LEU A 64 -7.95 -12.20 -2.83
N PRO A 65 -9.24 -11.89 -2.57
CA PRO A 65 -10.27 -11.95 -3.59
C PRO A 65 -9.92 -11.07 -4.79
N ILE A 66 -10.27 -11.50 -6.00
CA ILE A 66 -9.97 -10.76 -7.22
C ILE A 66 -10.59 -9.36 -7.24
N GLU A 67 -11.75 -9.19 -6.60
CA GLU A 67 -12.42 -7.90 -6.41
C GLU A 67 -11.51 -6.91 -5.66
N ASP A 68 -10.77 -7.41 -4.68
CA ASP A 68 -9.87 -6.60 -3.86
C ASP A 68 -8.55 -6.29 -4.57
N TYR A 69 -8.15 -7.04 -5.60
CA TYR A 69 -6.99 -6.68 -6.42
C TYR A 69 -7.19 -5.36 -7.17
N GLU A 70 -8.41 -5.08 -7.63
CA GLU A 70 -8.75 -3.79 -8.26
C GLU A 70 -9.13 -2.72 -7.22
N GLY A 71 -9.31 -3.11 -5.97
CA GLY A 71 -9.72 -2.24 -4.89
C GLY A 71 -8.58 -1.34 -4.40
N GLU A 72 -8.89 -0.07 -4.14
CA GLU A 72 -7.98 0.90 -3.55
C GLU A 72 -8.63 1.52 -2.30
N LEU A 73 -7.82 1.90 -1.32
CA LEU A 73 -8.27 2.45 -0.04
C LEU A 73 -7.45 3.68 0.36
N ILE A 74 -8.07 4.66 1.01
CA ILE A 74 -7.31 5.61 1.83
C ILE A 74 -6.79 4.83 3.03
N ILE A 75 -5.49 4.87 3.25
CA ILE A 75 -4.86 4.12 4.33
C ILE A 75 -5.22 4.72 5.69
N ASN A 76 -5.58 3.89 6.68
CA ASN A 76 -5.65 4.29 8.08
C ASN A 76 -4.40 3.78 8.80
N VAL A 77 -3.43 4.68 9.00
CA VAL A 77 -2.13 4.33 9.61
C VAL A 77 -2.28 3.95 11.07
N GLU A 78 -3.20 4.55 11.81
CA GLU A 78 -3.45 4.19 13.22
C GLU A 78 -3.84 2.72 13.34
N SER A 79 -4.82 2.30 12.54
CA SER A 79 -5.29 0.92 12.58
C SER A 79 -4.19 -0.05 12.15
N LEU A 80 -3.27 0.34 11.28
CA LEU A 80 -2.11 -0.49 10.96
C LEU A 80 -1.18 -0.67 12.16
N PHE A 81 -0.90 0.42 12.90
CA PHE A 81 -0.09 0.35 14.12
C PHE A 81 -0.74 -0.55 15.17
N GLU A 82 -2.04 -0.39 15.41
CA GLU A 82 -2.77 -1.17 16.41
C GLU A 82 -2.93 -2.65 16.02
N SER A 83 -3.17 -2.92 14.74
CA SER A 83 -3.63 -4.23 14.29
C SER A 83 -2.52 -5.18 13.86
N PHE A 84 -1.37 -4.63 13.47
CA PHE A 84 -0.31 -5.37 12.80
C PHE A 84 1.09 -4.97 13.28
N ASP A 85 1.20 -4.20 14.36
CA ASP A 85 2.47 -3.76 14.99
C ASP A 85 3.47 -3.15 13.98
N VAL A 86 2.96 -2.46 12.94
CA VAL A 86 3.84 -1.99 11.84
C VAL A 86 4.80 -0.88 12.26
N LEU A 87 4.57 -0.22 13.41
CA LEU A 87 5.42 0.86 13.90
C LEU A 87 6.85 0.36 14.18
N ASP A 88 6.99 -0.82 14.76
CA ASP A 88 8.29 -1.42 15.07
C ASP A 88 8.84 -2.23 13.89
N ALA A 89 7.96 -2.78 13.05
CA ALA A 89 8.34 -3.61 11.92
C ALA A 89 8.81 -2.80 10.70
N PHE A 90 8.32 -1.57 10.54
CA PHE A 90 8.60 -0.74 9.36
C PHE A 90 9.65 0.32 9.65
N GLY A 91 10.44 0.67 8.64
CA GLY A 91 11.35 1.81 8.72
C GLY A 91 10.62 3.14 8.65
N SER A 92 11.32 4.21 9.02
CA SER A 92 10.80 5.58 8.97
C SER A 92 10.30 6.00 7.59
N ARG A 93 10.87 5.46 6.50
CA ARG A 93 10.48 5.75 5.12
C ARG A 93 9.13 5.13 4.76
N GLU A 94 8.89 3.91 5.17
CA GLU A 94 7.63 3.21 4.94
C GLU A 94 6.50 3.89 5.72
N ILE A 95 6.77 4.25 6.98
CA ILE A 95 5.82 5.01 7.80
C ILE A 95 5.55 6.37 7.16
N GLN A 96 6.59 7.11 6.75
CA GLN A 96 6.44 8.38 6.05
C GLN A 96 5.58 8.25 4.79
N PHE A 97 5.81 7.20 3.98
CA PHE A 97 5.03 6.92 2.78
C PHE A 97 3.54 6.72 3.11
N LEU A 98 3.22 5.90 4.13
CA LEU A 98 1.84 5.61 4.54
C LEU A 98 1.14 6.88 5.04
N ILE A 99 1.81 7.66 5.91
CA ILE A 99 1.25 8.91 6.43
C ILE A 99 1.06 9.92 5.29
N GLN A 100 2.03 10.03 4.38
CA GLN A 100 1.95 10.94 3.24
C GLN A 100 0.81 10.58 2.28
N ALA A 101 0.59 9.30 2.02
CA ALA A 101 -0.56 8.84 1.23
C ALA A 101 -1.89 9.18 1.93
N MET A 102 -1.99 8.91 3.24
CA MET A 102 -3.17 9.21 4.06
C MET A 102 -3.54 10.69 4.00
N VAL A 103 -2.61 11.59 4.35
CA VAL A 103 -2.90 13.04 4.46
C VAL A 103 -3.21 13.67 3.10
N ASN A 104 -2.74 13.10 1.99
CA ASN A 104 -3.07 13.57 0.64
C ASN A 104 -4.24 12.83 0.00
N LYS A 105 -4.90 11.91 0.73
CA LYS A 105 -5.99 11.07 0.22
C LYS A 105 -5.61 10.30 -1.05
N ILE A 106 -4.34 9.92 -1.16
CA ILE A 106 -3.88 9.01 -2.21
C ILE A 106 -4.35 7.62 -1.79
N THR A 107 -5.30 7.08 -2.54
CA THR A 107 -5.72 5.69 -2.35
C THR A 107 -4.54 4.76 -2.63
N ILE A 108 -4.47 3.60 -1.98
CA ILE A 108 -3.44 2.58 -2.21
C ILE A 108 -4.16 1.26 -2.53
N PRO A 109 -3.73 0.51 -3.57
CA PRO A 109 -4.25 -0.80 -3.88
C PRO A 109 -4.17 -1.72 -2.67
N LYS A 110 -5.27 -2.43 -2.40
CA LYS A 110 -5.38 -3.34 -1.25
C LYS A 110 -4.31 -4.41 -1.26
N TRP A 111 -3.92 -4.91 -2.43
CA TRP A 111 -2.85 -5.90 -2.55
C TRP A 111 -1.48 -5.35 -2.12
N ILE A 112 -1.19 -4.06 -2.32
CA ILE A 112 0.04 -3.43 -1.81
C ILE A 112 -0.02 -3.38 -0.29
N ILE A 113 -1.16 -2.93 0.27
CA ILE A 113 -1.33 -2.82 1.73
C ILE A 113 -1.19 -4.19 2.37
N LEU A 114 -1.86 -5.22 1.82
CA LEU A 114 -1.74 -6.59 2.32
C LEU A 114 -0.32 -7.12 2.17
N SER A 115 0.38 -6.80 1.07
CA SER A 115 1.78 -7.15 0.90
C SER A 115 2.63 -6.50 1.98
N MET A 116 2.45 -5.21 2.28
CA MET A 116 3.17 -4.55 3.37
C MET A 116 2.97 -5.24 4.72
N ILE A 117 1.73 -5.64 5.03
CA ILE A 117 1.36 -6.27 6.30
C ILE A 117 1.91 -7.71 6.40
N VAL A 118 1.66 -8.54 5.39
CA VAL A 118 1.92 -9.99 5.42
C VAL A 118 3.36 -10.31 5.03
N ASN A 119 3.91 -9.50 4.13
CA ASN A 119 5.23 -9.66 3.56
C ASN A 119 6.05 -8.47 4.07
N ILE A 120 6.73 -8.61 5.20
CA ILE A 120 7.70 -7.62 5.73
C ILE A 120 8.90 -7.52 4.77
N THR A 121 8.65 -7.07 3.55
CA THR A 121 9.57 -6.96 2.40
C THR A 121 8.89 -6.20 1.28
N VAL A 122 8.26 -5.07 1.59
CA VAL A 122 8.30 -3.99 0.60
C VAL A 122 9.72 -3.45 0.67
N SER A 123 10.38 -3.43 -0.49
CA SER A 123 11.63 -2.72 -0.70
C SER A 123 11.64 -1.42 0.09
N PRO A 124 12.79 -0.95 0.63
CA PRO A 124 12.84 0.37 1.24
C PRO A 124 12.21 1.37 0.27
N ILE A 125 11.06 1.93 0.66
CA ILE A 125 10.30 2.81 -0.22
C ILE A 125 11.20 4.00 -0.50
N LYS A 126 11.41 4.30 -1.78
CA LYS A 126 12.28 5.41 -2.16
C LYS A 126 11.75 6.68 -1.50
N LYS A 127 12.61 7.35 -0.73
CA LYS A 127 12.26 8.60 -0.05
C LYS A 127 11.69 9.58 -1.08
N GLY A 128 10.54 10.16 -0.75
CA GLY A 128 9.88 11.17 -1.58
C GLY A 128 9.21 10.63 -2.85
N ILE A 129 8.97 9.31 -2.99
CA ILE A 129 8.31 8.75 -4.19
C ILE A 129 6.91 9.34 -4.44
N LEU A 130 6.22 9.78 -3.38
CA LEU A 130 4.91 10.41 -3.48
C LEU A 130 4.98 11.93 -3.63
N ASP A 131 6.14 12.56 -3.39
CA ASP A 131 6.27 14.01 -3.34
C ASP A 131 5.71 14.74 -4.57
N PRO A 132 5.88 14.26 -5.81
CA PRO A 132 5.31 14.93 -6.99
C PRO A 132 3.78 15.00 -6.95
N TYR A 133 3.12 14.06 -6.27
CA TYR A 133 1.66 13.91 -6.25
C TYR A 133 1.00 14.48 -4.99
N CYS A 134 1.78 15.07 -4.08
CA CYS A 134 1.31 15.50 -2.78
C CYS A 134 1.29 17.02 -2.63
N LYS A 135 0.15 17.54 -2.17
CA LYS A 135 0.05 18.94 -1.71
C LYS A 135 0.73 19.11 -0.35
N TYR A 136 0.49 18.15 0.54
CA TYR A 136 1.06 18.12 1.88
C TYR A 136 2.26 17.17 1.90
N LEU A 137 3.42 17.67 2.28
CA LEU A 137 4.59 16.84 2.51
C LEU A 137 4.64 16.39 3.96
N VAL A 138 5.24 15.24 4.18
CA VAL A 138 5.39 14.64 5.50
C VAL A 138 6.86 14.38 5.73
N ASP A 139 7.40 14.87 6.84
CA ASP A 139 8.68 14.40 7.37
C ASP A 139 8.43 13.60 8.64
N PHE A 140 9.00 12.41 8.69
CA PHE A 140 8.89 11.51 9.83
C PHE A 140 10.30 11.07 10.24
N GLU A 141 10.74 11.53 11.40
CA GLU A 141 12.09 11.31 11.90
C GLU A 141 12.04 10.58 13.24
N GLU A 142 12.94 9.62 13.40
CA GLU A 142 13.20 8.93 14.67
C GLU A 142 14.63 9.27 15.13
N ASN A 143 14.77 9.68 16.38
CA ASN A 143 16.05 9.92 17.01
C ASN A 143 16.03 9.47 18.47
N GLN A 144 16.80 8.44 18.80
CA GLN A 144 17.04 7.96 20.17
C GLN A 144 15.75 7.76 20.99
N GLY A 145 14.73 7.12 20.40
CA GLY A 145 13.44 6.84 21.06
C GLY A 145 12.47 8.02 21.11
N LYS A 146 12.82 9.15 20.50
CA LYS A 146 11.92 10.28 20.25
C LYS A 146 11.64 10.40 18.76
N GLY A 147 10.40 10.71 18.43
CA GLY A 147 9.97 10.90 17.06
C GLY A 147 9.43 12.30 16.82
N THR A 148 9.60 12.78 15.60
CA THR A 148 9.02 14.02 15.11
C THR A 148 8.25 13.74 13.83
N LEU A 149 7.00 14.18 13.80
CA LEU A 149 6.14 14.19 12.63
C LEU A 149 5.88 15.64 12.22
N ARG A 150 6.19 15.98 10.98
CA ARG A 150 5.84 17.26 10.35
C ARG A 150 4.95 17.03 9.16
N VAL A 151 3.87 17.80 9.07
CA VAL A 151 3.02 17.90 7.88
C VAL A 151 3.03 19.35 7.43
N TYR A 152 3.45 19.63 6.20
CA TYR A 152 3.68 21.00 5.71
C TYR A 152 3.37 21.15 4.23
N THR A 153 3.27 22.39 3.75
CA THR A 153 3.13 22.69 2.33
C THR A 153 4.37 23.40 1.79
N VAL A 154 4.61 23.31 0.48
CA VAL A 154 5.72 24.01 -0.17
C VAL A 154 5.14 25.08 -1.08
N VAL A 155 5.54 26.34 -0.86
CA VAL A 155 5.10 27.49 -1.65
C VAL A 155 5.48 27.29 -3.12
N GLY A 156 4.52 27.47 -4.03
CA GLY A 156 4.74 27.34 -5.47
C GLY A 156 4.86 25.91 -5.98
N LYS A 157 4.65 24.89 -5.13
CA LYS A 157 4.68 23.48 -5.56
C LYS A 157 3.48 23.18 -6.47
N VAL A 158 3.77 22.64 -7.66
CA VAL A 158 2.77 22.10 -8.58
C VAL A 158 2.57 20.63 -8.28
N VAL A 159 1.32 20.22 -8.06
CA VAL A 159 0.96 18.83 -7.77
C VAL A 159 0.62 18.12 -9.08
N GLU A 160 1.34 17.03 -9.37
CA GLU A 160 1.08 16.18 -10.52
C GLU A 160 -0.15 15.30 -10.32
N LYS A 161 -0.83 14.92 -11.42
CA LYS A 161 -1.88 13.91 -11.37
C LYS A 161 -1.27 12.55 -11.05
N PHE A 162 -1.80 11.90 -10.00
CA PHE A 162 -1.30 10.60 -9.55
C PHE A 162 -1.34 9.53 -10.66
N ASN A 163 -0.27 8.73 -10.74
CA ASN A 163 -0.10 7.70 -11.77
C ASN A 163 0.58 6.45 -11.19
N TRP A 164 -0.20 5.37 -11.03
CA TRP A 164 0.29 4.08 -10.53
C TRP A 164 1.45 3.51 -11.33
N ARG A 165 1.39 3.57 -12.66
CA ARG A 165 2.43 2.99 -13.52
C ARG A 165 3.79 3.65 -13.25
N LYS A 166 3.82 4.98 -13.17
CA LYS A 166 5.05 5.72 -12.86
C LYS A 166 5.55 5.43 -11.45
N MET A 167 4.63 5.33 -10.49
CA MET A 167 4.95 5.03 -9.09
C MET A 167 5.55 3.63 -8.94
N PHE A 168 4.95 2.61 -9.56
CA PHE A 168 5.50 1.25 -9.57
C PHE A 168 6.88 1.17 -10.24
N GLN A 169 7.06 1.81 -11.40
CA GLN A 169 8.39 1.91 -12.00
C GLN A 169 9.42 2.54 -11.05
N GLY A 170 9.02 3.51 -10.22
CA GLY A 170 9.87 4.10 -9.19
C GLY A 170 10.17 3.20 -7.98
N LEU A 171 9.25 2.31 -7.60
CA LEU A 171 9.41 1.36 -6.49
C LEU A 171 10.35 0.20 -6.84
N PHE A 172 10.31 -0.26 -8.09
CA PHE A 172 10.95 -1.53 -8.51
C PHE A 172 12.26 -1.34 -9.28
N THR A 173 12.68 -0.11 -9.62
CA THR A 173 13.91 0.10 -10.42
C THR A 173 15.21 0.07 -9.61
N THR A 174 15.16 0.06 -8.28
CA THR A 174 16.34 -0.16 -7.45
C THR A 174 16.68 -1.65 -7.41
N LYS A 175 17.98 -2.02 -7.39
CA LYS A 175 18.45 -3.41 -7.19
C LYS A 175 17.92 -3.97 -5.87
N THR A 176 16.68 -4.43 -5.89
CA THR A 176 15.93 -4.71 -4.68
C THR A 176 16.07 -6.18 -4.36
N VAL A 177 16.47 -6.47 -3.13
CA VAL A 177 16.45 -7.83 -2.61
C VAL A 177 15.05 -8.08 -2.05
N PHE A 178 14.20 -8.71 -2.86
CA PHE A 178 12.93 -9.25 -2.37
C PHE A 178 13.21 -10.56 -1.66
N ARG A 179 12.79 -10.69 -0.40
CA ARG A 179 12.61 -12.02 0.17
C ARG A 179 11.33 -12.58 -0.44
N ILE A 180 11.39 -13.81 -0.94
CA ILE A 180 10.19 -14.51 -1.40
C ILE A 180 9.26 -14.64 -0.18
N PRO A 181 8.07 -14.03 -0.23
CA PRO A 181 7.16 -14.11 0.90
C PRO A 181 6.59 -15.50 1.06
N ILE A 182 6.07 -15.77 2.25
CA ILE A 182 5.46 -17.06 2.60
C ILE A 182 4.20 -17.30 1.77
N ARG A 183 3.56 -16.24 1.25
CA ARG A 183 2.23 -16.27 0.61
C ARG A 183 2.21 -15.60 -0.76
N SER A 184 3.30 -15.78 -1.51
CA SER A 184 3.48 -15.28 -2.86
C SER A 184 2.47 -15.87 -3.85
N MET A 185 2.14 -15.10 -4.89
CA MET A 185 1.40 -15.57 -6.06
C MET A 185 2.11 -16.74 -6.76
N LEU A 186 3.45 -16.76 -6.73
CA LEU A 186 4.28 -17.81 -7.30
C LEU A 186 5.01 -18.60 -6.20
N PRO A 187 4.83 -19.92 -6.09
CA PRO A 187 5.58 -20.77 -5.17
C PRO A 187 7.10 -20.69 -5.41
N LYS A 188 7.87 -20.91 -4.34
CA LYS A 188 9.35 -20.83 -4.35
C LYS A 188 10.03 -21.85 -5.28
N ASN A 189 9.36 -22.96 -5.61
CA ASN A 189 9.95 -24.11 -6.32
C ASN A 189 9.34 -24.36 -7.73
N ASP A 190 8.64 -23.38 -8.31
CA ASP A 190 7.94 -23.60 -9.58
C ASP A 190 8.84 -23.38 -10.80
N MET A 191 8.70 -24.28 -11.79
CA MET A 191 9.40 -24.19 -13.07
C MET A 191 8.93 -22.97 -13.88
N PRO A 192 9.78 -22.33 -14.70
CA PRO A 192 9.43 -21.11 -15.46
C PRO A 192 8.13 -21.20 -16.27
N GLY A 193 7.83 -22.34 -16.89
CA GLY A 193 6.59 -22.54 -17.65
C GLY A 193 5.32 -22.59 -16.78
N ALA A 194 5.40 -23.10 -15.55
CA ALA A 194 4.28 -23.08 -14.61
C ALA A 194 3.99 -21.64 -14.15
N ASN A 195 5.03 -20.83 -13.96
CA ASN A 195 4.88 -19.41 -13.62
C ASN A 195 4.13 -18.63 -14.70
N GLN A 196 4.45 -18.88 -15.98
CA GLN A 196 3.75 -18.25 -17.11
C GLN A 196 2.25 -18.59 -17.10
N MET A 197 1.90 -19.87 -16.93
CA MET A 197 0.50 -20.31 -16.90
C MET A 197 -0.28 -19.68 -15.72
N ILE A 198 0.34 -19.58 -14.54
CA ILE A 198 -0.27 -18.92 -13.37
C ILE A 198 -0.52 -17.43 -13.66
N MET A 199 0.43 -16.76 -14.32
CA MET A 199 0.31 -15.35 -14.70
C MET A 199 -0.77 -15.12 -15.75
N GLU A 200 -0.82 -15.96 -16.79
CA GLU A 200 -1.85 -15.91 -17.83
C GLU A 200 -3.24 -16.12 -17.23
N THR A 201 -3.39 -17.11 -16.34
CA THR A 201 -4.64 -17.36 -15.61
C THR A 201 -5.06 -16.13 -14.80
N ALA A 202 -4.12 -15.49 -14.11
CA ALA A 202 -4.42 -14.29 -13.33
C ALA A 202 -4.73 -13.06 -14.20
N PHE A 203 -4.01 -12.89 -15.29
CA PHE A 203 -4.29 -11.86 -16.28
C PHE A 203 -5.70 -12.02 -16.85
N GLU A 204 -6.03 -13.22 -17.34
CA GLU A 204 -7.34 -13.55 -17.91
C GLU A 204 -8.45 -13.39 -16.88
N GLY A 205 -8.25 -13.89 -15.66
CA GLY A 205 -9.22 -13.75 -14.58
C GLY A 205 -9.52 -12.30 -14.24
N LEU A 206 -8.49 -11.46 -14.11
CA LEU A 206 -8.65 -10.02 -13.84
C LEU A 206 -9.30 -9.29 -15.01
N MET A 207 -8.91 -9.62 -16.25
CA MET A 207 -9.52 -9.06 -17.45
C MET A 207 -11.00 -9.44 -17.54
N LYS A 208 -11.36 -10.70 -17.29
CA LYS A 208 -12.74 -11.17 -17.26
C LYS A 208 -13.55 -10.46 -16.19
N HIS A 209 -13.06 -10.41 -14.95
CA HIS A 209 -13.73 -9.76 -13.83
C HIS A 209 -13.99 -8.26 -14.09
N SER A 210 -13.02 -7.58 -14.68
CA SER A 210 -13.09 -6.14 -14.97
C SER A 210 -13.74 -5.79 -16.32
N ASN A 211 -14.31 -6.77 -17.04
CA ASN A 211 -14.82 -6.59 -18.39
C ASN A 211 -13.80 -5.92 -19.34
N ASN A 212 -12.58 -6.46 -19.36
CA ASN A 212 -11.40 -6.07 -20.13
C ASN A 212 -10.80 -4.68 -19.79
N LYS A 213 -11.06 -4.18 -18.58
CA LYS A 213 -10.62 -2.84 -18.13
C LYS A 213 -9.67 -2.86 -16.93
N SER A 214 -9.21 -4.03 -16.51
CA SER A 214 -8.33 -4.19 -15.35
C SER A 214 -7.05 -3.39 -15.52
N LYS A 215 -6.77 -2.55 -14.52
CA LYS A 215 -5.51 -1.78 -14.48
C LYS A 215 -4.37 -2.68 -14.01
N VAL A 216 -4.66 -3.60 -13.11
CA VAL A 216 -3.69 -4.50 -12.48
C VAL A 216 -3.23 -5.59 -13.45
N ALA A 217 -4.14 -6.17 -14.25
CA ALA A 217 -3.81 -7.14 -15.28
C ALA A 217 -2.86 -6.55 -16.33
N ARG A 218 -3.14 -5.32 -16.79
CA ARG A 218 -2.26 -4.61 -17.75
C ARG A 218 -0.88 -4.34 -17.17
N TYR A 219 -0.78 -4.15 -15.85
CA TYR A 219 0.50 -4.05 -15.17
C TYR A 219 1.21 -5.41 -15.15
N PHE A 220 0.56 -6.51 -14.76
CA PHE A 220 1.16 -7.85 -14.77
C PHE A 220 1.64 -8.30 -16.16
N TRP A 221 0.85 -8.02 -17.19
CA TRP A 221 1.19 -8.38 -18.57
C TRP A 221 2.54 -7.79 -19.02
N ALA A 222 2.88 -6.60 -18.53
CA ALA A 222 4.15 -5.94 -18.88
C ALA A 222 5.39 -6.68 -18.37
N TYR A 223 5.23 -7.62 -17.43
CA TYR A 223 6.33 -8.39 -16.81
C TYR A 223 6.34 -9.87 -17.22
N LEU A 224 5.46 -10.32 -18.13
CA LEU A 224 5.42 -11.71 -18.58
C LEU A 224 6.73 -12.17 -19.21
N ASP A 225 7.31 -11.36 -20.09
CA ASP A 225 8.58 -11.69 -20.76
C ASP A 225 9.75 -11.77 -19.78
N GLU A 226 9.68 -11.01 -18.67
CA GLU A 226 10.72 -10.99 -17.64
C GLU A 226 10.72 -12.29 -16.80
N MET A 227 9.64 -13.08 -16.81
CA MET A 227 9.54 -14.33 -16.04
C MET A 227 10.44 -15.45 -16.55
N ALA A 228 10.96 -15.34 -17.77
CA ALA A 228 11.92 -16.31 -18.31
C ALA A 228 13.25 -16.29 -17.54
N ASP A 229 13.59 -15.18 -16.88
CA ASP A 229 14.71 -15.06 -15.96
C ASP A 229 14.21 -14.90 -14.52
N PRO A 230 14.33 -15.93 -13.65
CA PRO A 230 13.94 -15.84 -12.24
C PRO A 230 14.67 -14.76 -11.44
N LYS A 231 15.77 -14.21 -11.99
CA LYS A 231 16.53 -13.12 -11.37
C LYS A 231 16.09 -11.74 -11.82
N SER A 232 15.20 -11.65 -12.82
CA SER A 232 14.64 -10.41 -13.34
C SER A 232 13.85 -9.66 -12.27
N GLU A 233 13.62 -8.38 -12.52
CA GLU A 233 12.85 -7.53 -11.61
C GLU A 233 11.37 -7.93 -11.62
N GLY A 234 10.79 -8.17 -12.80
CA GLY A 234 9.42 -8.67 -12.95
C GLY A 234 9.15 -9.94 -12.17
N ALA A 235 10.05 -10.93 -12.21
CA ALA A 235 9.91 -12.16 -11.44
C ALA A 235 9.83 -11.88 -9.93
N ARG A 236 10.66 -10.97 -9.41
CA ARG A 236 10.68 -10.62 -7.99
C ARG A 236 9.43 -9.88 -7.52
N ILE A 237 8.90 -8.99 -8.36
CA ILE A 237 7.62 -8.30 -8.08
C ILE A 237 6.50 -9.33 -7.92
N MET A 238 6.43 -10.31 -8.83
CA MET A 238 5.39 -11.34 -8.79
C MET A 238 5.52 -12.25 -7.57
N TYR A 239 6.74 -12.53 -7.12
CA TYR A 239 6.93 -13.19 -5.82
C TYR A 239 6.40 -12.33 -4.67
N ALA A 240 6.47 -11.00 -4.71
CA ALA A 240 6.02 -10.14 -3.62
C ALA A 240 4.50 -10.05 -3.45
N LEU A 241 3.72 -10.39 -4.48
CA LEU A 241 2.26 -10.25 -4.49
C LEU A 241 1.56 -11.35 -3.68
N PRO A 242 0.41 -11.06 -3.03
CA PRO A 242 -0.39 -12.09 -2.37
C PRO A 242 -0.89 -13.16 -3.36
N LYS A 243 -1.39 -14.30 -2.88
CA LYS A 243 -2.14 -15.23 -3.75
C LYS A 243 -3.47 -14.61 -4.20
N MET A 244 -3.94 -14.95 -5.40
CA MET A 244 -5.20 -14.46 -5.96
C MET A 244 -6.31 -15.49 -5.92
N GLY A 245 -7.51 -15.03 -5.55
CA GLY A 245 -8.70 -15.87 -5.43
C GLY A 245 -9.69 -15.57 -6.51
N PHE A 246 -9.94 -16.57 -7.35
CA PHE A 246 -11.03 -16.53 -8.30
C PHE A 246 -12.27 -17.13 -7.63
N PRO A 247 -13.44 -16.48 -7.75
CA PRO A 247 -14.68 -17.14 -7.34
C PRO A 247 -14.82 -18.45 -8.12
N SER A 248 -15.15 -19.53 -7.41
CA SER A 248 -15.47 -20.82 -8.02
C SER A 248 -16.63 -20.62 -8.99
N ALA A 249 -16.43 -21.04 -10.25
CA ALA A 249 -17.45 -20.98 -11.30
C ALA A 249 -18.66 -21.86 -10.99
#